data_AF-A0A413DW36-F1
#
_entry.id   AF-A0A413DW36-F1
#
_cell.length_a   1.000
_cell.length_b   1.000
_cell.length_c   1.000
_cell.angle_alpha   90.00
_cell.angle_beta   90.00
_cell.angle_gamma   90.00
#
_symmetry.space_group_name_H-M   'P 1'
#
loop_
_entity.id
_entity.type
_entity.pdbx_description
1 polymer ?
#
loop_
_entity_poly.entity_id
_entity_poly.type
_entity_poly.pdbx_seq_one_letter_code
_entity_poly.pdbx_strand_id
1 'polypeptide(L)'
;MKQILYSRSRIIEALIHIIGWGIVFAFPFVMMTRSGFTITWMEYLRHGSIVPLSFLIVFYCNYCFLIPRYLFEGRIRQYLLLNILLIACVTAGVHFWQEYAFHTYAKADGEGQRHIGPPKWIFIMRDFFSMILTVGLSATIRLSGRWVQVEAARREAEKSRTEAELKNLRNQLNPHFLLNTLNNIYALIAFDTDKAQTAVQELSRLLRHVLYDNQQNFVTLGKEMDFIKNYIALMRIRLSSNVTKVCRNARCTFFLV
;
A
#
# COMPACT_ATOMS: atom_id res chain seq x y z
N MET A 1 -17.35 0.46 5.47
CA MET A 1 -16.18 1.34 5.78
C MET A 1 -15.17 1.45 4.62
N LYS A 2 -14.66 0.35 4.04
CA LYS A 2 -13.70 0.38 2.90
C LYS A 2 -14.20 1.16 1.66
N GLN A 3 -15.48 1.04 1.29
CA GLN A 3 -16.07 1.77 0.14
C GLN A 3 -16.12 3.30 0.34
N ILE A 4 -16.35 3.79 1.57
CA ILE A 4 -16.42 5.22 1.90
C ILE A 4 -15.02 5.86 1.86
N LEU A 5 -14.00 5.14 2.34
CA LEU A 5 -12.61 5.57 2.24
C LEU A 5 -12.14 5.63 0.78
N TYR A 6 -12.56 4.65 -0.03
CA TYR A 6 -12.25 4.60 -1.46
C TYR A 6 -12.92 5.71 -2.28
N SER A 7 -14.20 6.04 -2.01
CA SER A 7 -14.88 7.13 -2.72
C SER A 7 -14.28 8.50 -2.37
N ARG A 8 -13.93 8.73 -1.10
CA ARG A 8 -13.31 9.97 -0.63
C ARG A 8 -11.92 10.18 -1.23
N SER A 9 -11.13 9.12 -1.41
CA SER A 9 -9.84 9.17 -2.10
C SER A 9 -9.94 9.62 -3.55
N ARG A 10 -10.96 9.15 -4.30
CA ARG A 10 -11.16 9.55 -5.71
C ARG A 10 -11.57 11.01 -5.87
N ILE A 11 -12.38 11.52 -4.94
CA ILE A 11 -12.79 12.94 -4.94
C ILE A 11 -11.57 13.83 -4.68
N ILE A 12 -10.73 13.47 -3.70
CA ILE A 12 -9.50 14.22 -3.40
C ILE A 12 -8.56 14.21 -4.61
N GLU A 13 -8.37 13.06 -5.26
CA GLU A 13 -7.55 12.95 -6.47
C GLU A 13 -8.10 13.83 -7.61
N ALA A 14 -9.41 13.81 -7.85
CA ALA A 14 -10.04 14.66 -8.86
C ALA A 14 -9.86 16.15 -8.55
N LEU A 15 -10.02 16.56 -7.29
CA LEU A 15 -9.79 17.94 -6.86
C LEU A 15 -8.34 18.39 -7.09
N ILE A 16 -7.37 17.53 -6.78
CA ILE A 16 -5.94 17.81 -7.03
C ILE A 16 -5.70 18.01 -8.53
N HIS A 17 -6.28 17.19 -9.40
CA HIS A 17 -6.15 17.37 -10.85
C HIS A 17 -6.81 18.66 -11.35
N ILE A 18 -8.03 18.98 -10.89
CA ILE A 18 -8.73 20.20 -11.29
C ILE A 18 -7.94 21.44 -10.89
N ILE A 19 -7.46 21.49 -9.63
CA ILE A 19 -6.66 22.61 -9.13
C ILE A 19 -5.33 22.68 -9.87
N GLY A 20 -4.64 21.55 -10.03
CA GLY A 20 -3.35 21.47 -10.72
C GLY A 20 -3.42 21.98 -12.17
N TRP A 21 -4.41 21.51 -12.94
CA TRP A 21 -4.61 21.99 -14.31
C TRP A 21 -5.06 23.45 -14.34
N GLY A 22 -5.89 23.89 -13.41
CA GLY A 22 -6.25 25.30 -13.26
C GLY A 22 -5.01 26.19 -13.14
N ILE A 23 -4.04 25.81 -12.31
CA ILE A 23 -2.77 26.53 -12.15
C ILE A 23 -1.93 26.49 -13.43
N VAL A 24 -1.78 25.32 -14.05
CA VAL A 24 -0.98 25.15 -15.28
C VAL A 24 -1.54 25.97 -16.45
N PHE A 25 -2.86 26.07 -16.57
CA PHE A 25 -3.51 26.91 -17.59
C PHE A 25 -3.50 28.40 -17.23
N ALA A 26 -3.60 28.77 -15.96
CA ALA A 26 -3.61 30.17 -15.55
C ALA A 26 -2.21 30.81 -15.56
N PHE A 27 -1.16 30.04 -15.25
CA PHE A 27 0.19 30.57 -15.09
C PHE A 27 0.73 31.30 -16.34
N PRO A 28 0.66 30.75 -17.57
CA PRO A 28 1.13 31.46 -18.76
C PRO A 28 0.32 32.71 -19.05
N PHE A 29 -1.00 32.70 -18.78
CA PHE A 29 -1.86 33.86 -18.94
C PHE A 29 -1.46 35.02 -18.01
N VAL A 30 -1.26 34.73 -16.72
CA VAL A 30 -0.83 35.73 -15.72
C VAL A 30 0.56 36.28 -16.04
N MET A 31 1.48 35.42 -16.47
CA MET A 31 2.82 35.86 -16.87
C MET A 31 2.78 36.79 -18.08
N MET A 32 1.97 36.46 -19.09
CA MET A 32 1.90 37.23 -20.33
C MET A 32 1.24 38.62 -20.12
N THR A 33 0.19 38.67 -19.31
CA THR A 33 -0.45 39.93 -18.89
C THR A 33 0.48 40.79 -18.03
N ARG A 34 1.29 40.19 -17.15
CA ARG A 34 2.32 40.93 -16.39
C ARG A 34 3.44 41.49 -17.26
N SER A 35 3.78 40.84 -18.36
CA SER A 35 4.81 41.32 -19.29
C SER A 35 4.36 42.50 -20.18
N GLY A 36 3.16 43.04 -19.97
CA GLY A 36 2.66 44.22 -20.66
C GLY A 36 1.91 43.93 -21.97
N PHE A 37 1.69 42.67 -22.32
CA PHE A 37 0.85 42.29 -23.46
C PHE A 37 -0.64 42.33 -23.07
N THR A 38 -1.43 43.15 -23.77
CA THR A 38 -2.89 43.22 -23.60
C THR A 38 -3.59 42.12 -24.40
N ILE A 39 -3.41 40.86 -23.98
CA ILE A 39 -4.02 39.71 -24.65
C ILE A 39 -5.36 39.37 -23.98
N THR A 40 -6.40 39.23 -24.79
CA THR A 40 -7.72 38.83 -24.29
C THR A 40 -7.74 37.35 -23.93
N TRP A 41 -8.62 36.95 -23.00
CA TRP A 41 -8.80 35.53 -22.65
C TRP A 41 -9.12 34.65 -23.86
N MET A 42 -9.86 35.18 -24.84
CA MET A 42 -10.23 34.46 -26.06
C MET A 42 -9.01 34.17 -26.94
N GLU A 43 -8.12 35.14 -27.10
CA GLU A 43 -6.87 34.96 -27.85
C GLU A 43 -5.92 33.99 -27.14
N TYR A 44 -5.84 34.06 -25.81
CA TYR A 44 -5.06 33.10 -25.05
C TYR A 44 -5.59 31.66 -25.22
N LEU A 45 -6.90 31.46 -25.13
CA LEU A 45 -7.51 30.15 -25.30
C LEU A 45 -7.31 29.58 -26.70
N ARG A 46 -7.34 30.44 -27.73
CA ARG A 46 -7.21 30.03 -29.12
C ARG A 46 -5.75 29.74 -29.52
N HIS A 47 -4.78 30.43 -28.91
CA HIS A 47 -3.38 30.41 -29.36
C HIS A 47 -2.37 30.03 -28.29
N GLY A 48 -2.50 30.58 -27.09
CA GLY A 48 -1.56 30.36 -25.97
C GLY A 48 -1.77 29.04 -25.22
N SER A 49 -2.98 28.47 -25.31
CA SER A 49 -3.37 27.26 -24.56
C SER A 49 -2.74 25.96 -25.08
N ILE A 50 -2.13 25.97 -26.27
CA ILE A 50 -1.59 24.77 -26.91
C ILE A 50 -0.50 24.08 -26.09
N VAL A 51 0.33 24.85 -25.38
CA VAL A 51 1.41 24.31 -24.53
C VAL A 51 0.84 23.60 -23.29
N PRO A 52 0.01 24.25 -22.44
CA PRO A 52 -0.72 23.56 -21.37
C PRO A 52 -1.52 22.34 -21.83
N LEU A 53 -2.18 22.44 -22.99
CA LEU A 53 -2.95 21.33 -23.56
C LEU A 53 -2.06 20.15 -23.91
N SER A 54 -0.86 20.39 -24.44
CA SER A 54 0.11 19.35 -24.74
C SER A 54 0.55 18.58 -23.49
N PHE A 55 0.74 19.27 -22.37
CA PHE A 55 1.06 18.62 -21.09
C PHE A 55 -0.12 17.77 -20.61
N LEU A 56 -1.35 18.25 -20.78
CA LEU A 56 -2.56 17.51 -20.43
C LEU A 56 -2.69 16.22 -21.24
N ILE A 57 -2.44 16.28 -22.55
CA ILE A 57 -2.43 15.11 -23.42
C ILE A 57 -1.37 14.11 -22.96
N VAL A 58 -0.12 14.55 -22.81
CA VAL A 58 0.99 13.66 -22.39
C VAL A 58 0.72 13.02 -21.02
N PHE A 59 0.20 13.81 -20.08
CA PHE A 59 -0.14 13.35 -18.73
C PHE A 59 -1.19 12.26 -18.77
N TYR A 60 -2.35 12.50 -19.40
CA TYR A 60 -3.45 11.52 -19.39
C TYR A 60 -3.17 10.32 -20.30
N CYS A 61 -2.45 10.49 -21.41
CA CYS A 61 -1.95 9.36 -22.19
C CYS A 61 -1.08 8.44 -21.33
N ASN A 62 -0.16 9.01 -20.54
CA ASN A 62 0.65 8.22 -19.62
C ASN A 62 -0.17 7.60 -18.49
N TYR A 63 -0.93 8.43 -17.79
CA TYR A 63 -1.69 8.08 -16.60
C TYR A 63 -2.72 6.97 -16.87
N CYS A 64 -3.47 7.07 -17.98
CA CYS A 64 -4.55 6.14 -18.30
C CYS A 64 -4.09 4.91 -19.10
N PHE A 65 -3.12 5.06 -20.01
CA PHE A 65 -2.79 4.01 -20.98
C PHE A 65 -1.37 3.45 -20.83
N LEU A 66 -0.33 4.28 -20.89
CA LEU A 66 1.05 3.75 -20.94
C LEU A 66 1.49 3.13 -19.62
N ILE A 67 1.16 3.77 -18.49
CA ILE A 67 1.55 3.27 -17.17
C ILE A 67 0.84 1.94 -16.84
N PRO A 68 -0.50 1.84 -16.92
CA PRO A 68 -1.19 0.59 -16.56
C PRO A 68 -0.81 -0.58 -17.47
N ARG A 69 -0.54 -0.33 -18.75
CA ARG A 69 -0.29 -1.38 -19.75
C ARG A 69 1.16 -1.80 -19.89
N TYR A 70 2.12 -0.89 -19.72
CA TYR A 70 3.54 -1.20 -19.97
C TYR A 70 4.38 -1.13 -18.71
N LEU A 71 4.24 -0.06 -17.92
CA LEU A 71 5.04 0.08 -16.70
C LEU A 71 4.62 -0.95 -15.65
N PHE A 72 3.32 -1.16 -15.48
CA PHE A 72 2.80 -2.06 -14.45
C PHE A 72 2.92 -3.55 -14.77
N GLU A 73 2.99 -3.88 -16.06
CA GLU A 73 3.24 -5.23 -16.58
C GLU A 73 4.74 -5.55 -16.71
N GLY A 74 5.63 -4.65 -16.28
CA GLY A 74 7.08 -4.86 -16.30
C GLY A 74 7.76 -4.68 -17.67
N ARG A 75 7.03 -4.23 -18.70
CA ARG A 75 7.55 -3.99 -20.05
C ARG A 75 8.24 -2.62 -20.17
N ILE A 76 9.26 -2.38 -19.35
CA ILE A 76 9.91 -1.07 -19.17
C ILE A 76 10.48 -0.53 -20.49
N ARG A 77 11.09 -1.38 -21.33
CA ARG A 77 11.66 -0.95 -22.62
C ARG A 77 10.59 -0.35 -23.55
N GLN A 78 9.43 -1.00 -23.66
CA GLN A 78 8.32 -0.51 -24.48
C GLN A 78 7.75 0.79 -23.91
N TYR A 79 7.63 0.89 -22.59
CA TYR A 79 7.21 2.12 -21.90
C TYR A 79 8.12 3.32 -22.21
N LEU A 80 9.45 3.12 -22.16
CA LEU A 80 10.42 4.18 -22.45
C LEU A 80 10.38 4.60 -23.92
N LEU A 81 10.37 3.63 -24.85
CA LEU A 81 10.31 3.92 -26.29
C LEU A 81 9.03 4.67 -26.68
N LEU A 82 7.87 4.25 -26.16
CA LEU A 82 6.60 4.92 -26.42
C LEU A 82 6.56 6.33 -25.82
N ASN A 83 7.17 6.56 -24.65
CA ASN A 83 7.27 7.90 -24.08
C ASN A 83 8.18 8.82 -24.89
N ILE A 84 9.34 8.32 -25.35
CA ILE A 84 10.24 9.09 -26.22
C ILE A 84 9.50 9.48 -27.50
N LEU A 85 8.79 8.54 -28.13
CA LEU A 85 8.00 8.80 -29.33
C LEU A 85 6.88 9.81 -29.06
N LEU A 86 6.13 9.64 -27.97
CA LEU A 86 5.04 10.54 -27.59
C LEU A 86 5.56 11.97 -27.37
N ILE A 87 6.64 12.14 -26.61
CA ILE A 87 7.25 13.45 -26.37
C ILE A 87 7.72 14.05 -27.69
N ALA A 88 8.47 13.31 -28.51
CA ALA A 88 8.96 13.81 -29.79
C ALA A 88 7.82 14.26 -30.73
N CYS A 89 6.76 13.46 -30.87
CA CYS A 89 5.61 13.79 -31.69
C CYS A 89 4.86 15.02 -31.16
N VAL A 90 4.62 15.11 -29.85
CA VAL A 90 3.89 16.23 -29.25
C VAL A 90 4.71 17.51 -29.29
N THR A 91 6.01 17.47 -28.98
CA THR A 91 6.91 18.63 -29.10
C THR A 91 6.95 19.13 -30.54
N ALA A 92 7.12 18.24 -31.52
CA ALA A 92 7.11 18.62 -32.94
C ALA A 92 5.77 19.25 -33.35
N GLY A 93 4.64 18.66 -32.93
CA GLY A 93 3.30 19.18 -33.22
C GLY A 93 3.05 20.56 -32.61
N VAL A 94 3.44 20.78 -31.35
CA VAL A 94 3.31 22.06 -30.65
C VAL A 94 4.11 23.15 -31.35
N HIS A 95 5.38 22.90 -31.68
CA HIS A 95 6.21 23.91 -32.33
C HIS A 95 5.82 24.15 -33.79
N PHE A 96 5.38 23.12 -34.51
CA PHE A 96 4.80 23.29 -35.84
C PHE A 96 3.55 24.18 -35.80
N TRP A 97 2.66 23.95 -34.83
CA TRP A 97 1.47 24.78 -34.62
C TRP A 97 1.82 26.22 -34.24
N GLN A 98 2.77 26.41 -33.33
CA GLN A 98 3.25 27.74 -32.95
C GLN A 98 3.84 28.49 -34.14
N GLU A 99 4.63 27.82 -34.98
CA GLU A 99 5.21 28.41 -36.18
C GLU A 99 4.12 28.82 -37.19
N TYR A 100 3.17 27.91 -37.44
CA TYR A 100 2.03 28.17 -38.32
C TYR A 100 1.19 29.35 -37.83
N ALA A 101 0.82 29.34 -36.55
CA ALA A 101 0.07 30.41 -35.93
C ALA A 101 0.85 31.73 -36.03
N PHE A 102 2.10 31.77 -35.62
CA PHE A 102 2.92 32.98 -35.68
C PHE A 102 2.97 33.58 -37.09
N HIS A 103 3.16 32.76 -38.12
CA HIS A 103 3.19 33.23 -39.52
C HIS A 103 1.83 33.73 -40.05
N THR A 104 0.73 33.13 -39.63
CA THR A 104 -0.61 33.57 -40.07
C THR A 104 -1.05 34.89 -39.44
N TYR A 105 -0.66 35.17 -38.19
CA TYR A 105 -1.10 36.37 -37.46
C TYR A 105 -0.11 37.54 -37.55
N ALA A 106 1.20 37.27 -37.64
CA ALA A 106 2.20 38.33 -37.87
C ALA A 106 2.10 38.99 -39.26
N LYS A 107 1.34 38.40 -40.20
CA LYS A 107 0.99 39.03 -41.49
C LYS A 107 -0.28 39.89 -41.42
N ALA A 108 -1.12 39.71 -40.40
CA ALA A 108 -2.39 40.43 -40.27
C ALA A 108 -2.22 41.82 -39.62
N ASP A 109 -1.25 41.95 -38.71
CA ASP A 109 -0.84 43.23 -38.11
C ASP A 109 0.35 43.76 -38.89
N GLY A 110 0.12 44.73 -39.78
CA GLY A 110 1.08 45.23 -40.78
C GLY A 110 2.32 45.96 -40.25
N GLU A 111 2.73 45.77 -39.00
CA GLU A 111 3.90 46.43 -38.41
C GLU A 111 5.07 45.46 -38.22
N GLY A 112 6.00 45.53 -39.17
CA GLY A 112 7.26 44.80 -39.19
C GLY A 112 8.28 45.28 -38.16
N GLN A 113 7.98 45.17 -36.87
CA GLN A 113 9.04 45.16 -35.86
C GLN A 113 9.44 43.71 -35.58
N ARG A 114 10.56 43.29 -36.18
CA ARG A 114 11.26 42.05 -35.81
C ARG A 114 11.80 42.20 -34.39
N HIS A 115 10.95 41.96 -33.39
CA HIS A 115 11.42 41.69 -32.05
C HIS A 115 12.32 40.45 -32.14
N ILE A 116 13.63 40.64 -31.91
CA ILE A 116 14.57 39.53 -31.72
C ILE A 116 14.24 38.93 -30.36
N GLY A 117 13.20 38.09 -30.34
CA GLY A 117 12.88 37.27 -29.18
C GLY A 117 14.02 36.30 -28.89
N PRO A 118 14.09 35.75 -27.67
CA PRO A 118 15.06 34.72 -27.34
C PRO A 118 15.00 33.57 -28.36
N PRO A 119 16.15 32.94 -28.67
CA PRO A 119 16.21 31.89 -29.67
C PRO A 119 15.19 30.76 -29.44
N LYS A 120 14.57 30.27 -30.52
CA LYS A 120 13.53 29.21 -30.48
C LYS A 120 13.96 27.94 -29.73
N TRP A 121 15.24 27.59 -29.79
CA TRP A 121 15.78 26.40 -29.11
C TRP A 121 15.59 26.44 -27.58
N ILE A 122 15.55 27.63 -26.97
CA ILE A 122 15.30 27.76 -25.52
C ILE A 122 13.88 27.30 -25.18
N PHE A 123 12.89 27.67 -26.00
CA PHE A 123 11.50 27.24 -25.81
C PHE A 123 11.33 25.75 -26.05
N ILE A 124 12.02 25.20 -27.06
CA ILE A 124 12.01 23.75 -27.35
C ILE A 124 12.60 22.97 -26.17
N MET A 125 13.77 23.39 -25.66
CA MET A 125 14.42 22.73 -24.53
C MET A 125 13.56 22.83 -23.25
N ARG A 126 12.96 23.99 -23.00
CA ARG A 126 12.02 24.19 -21.89
C ARG A 126 10.84 23.22 -22.00
N ASP A 127 10.16 23.18 -23.14
CA ASP A 127 8.95 22.37 -23.33
C ASP A 127 9.29 20.88 -23.25
N PHE A 128 10.42 20.45 -23.82
CA PHE A 128 10.93 19.08 -23.69
C PHE A 128 11.18 18.69 -22.23
N PHE A 129 11.88 19.53 -21.46
CA PHE A 129 12.13 19.27 -20.05
C PHE A 129 10.84 19.23 -19.23
N SER A 130 9.91 20.16 -19.48
CA SER A 130 8.59 20.16 -18.85
C SER A 130 7.76 18.91 -19.18
N MET A 131 7.86 18.37 -20.39
CA MET A 131 7.21 17.11 -20.77
C MET A 131 7.79 15.91 -20.03
N ILE A 132 9.12 15.83 -19.88
CA ILE A 132 9.76 14.79 -19.08
C ILE A 132 9.28 14.84 -17.63
N LEU A 133 9.22 16.04 -17.04
CA LEU A 133 8.70 16.21 -15.68
C LEU A 133 7.23 15.80 -15.58
N THR A 134 6.42 16.10 -16.60
CA THR A 134 5.00 15.71 -16.65
C THR A 134 4.83 14.19 -16.67
N VAL A 135 5.63 13.48 -17.48
CA VAL A 135 5.66 12.01 -17.50
C VAL A 135 6.09 11.48 -16.12
N GLY A 136 7.16 12.03 -15.55
CA GLY A 136 7.64 11.66 -14.21
C GLY A 136 6.59 11.85 -13.12
N LEU A 137 5.86 12.96 -13.15
CA LEU A 137 4.76 13.25 -12.21
C LEU A 137 3.62 12.24 -12.38
N SER A 138 3.20 11.96 -13.62
CA SER A 138 2.15 10.98 -13.90
C SER A 138 2.52 9.58 -13.38
N ALA A 139 3.78 9.17 -13.57
CA ALA A 139 4.31 7.92 -13.06
C ALA A 139 4.35 7.90 -11.53
N THR A 140 4.83 8.98 -10.91
CA THR A 140 4.94 9.10 -9.45
C THR A 140 3.57 8.99 -8.77
N ILE A 141 2.56 9.71 -9.26
CA ILE A 141 1.19 9.65 -8.73
C ILE A 141 0.63 8.23 -8.82
N ARG A 142 0.77 7.60 -10.00
CA ARG A 142 0.20 6.27 -10.25
C ARG A 142 0.92 5.17 -9.48
N LEU A 143 2.26 5.25 -9.37
CA LEU A 143 3.08 4.33 -8.59
C LEU A 143 2.78 4.45 -7.09
N SER A 144 2.65 5.67 -6.57
CA SER A 144 2.29 5.91 -5.18
C SER A 144 0.95 5.26 -4.82
N GLY A 145 -0.08 5.46 -5.67
CA GLY A 145 -1.39 4.83 -5.47
C GLY A 145 -1.33 3.29 -5.50
N ARG A 146 -0.53 2.70 -6.41
CA ARG A 146 -0.32 1.25 -6.47
C ARG A 146 0.43 0.73 -5.25
N TRP A 147 1.43 1.45 -4.78
CA TRP A 147 2.26 1.05 -3.64
C TRP A 147 1.42 0.96 -2.36
N VAL A 148 0.52 1.92 -2.12
CA VAL A 148 -0.41 1.87 -0.98
C VAL A 148 -1.30 0.64 -1.03
N GLN A 149 -1.81 0.26 -2.21
CA GLN A 149 -2.65 -0.93 -2.36
C GLN A 149 -1.87 -2.23 -2.13
N VAL A 150 -0.66 -2.33 -2.68
CA VAL A 150 0.22 -3.48 -2.50
C VAL A 150 0.62 -3.64 -1.04
N GLU A 151 0.98 -2.56 -0.37
CA GLU A 151 1.35 -2.56 1.04
C GLU A 151 0.17 -2.97 1.94
N ALA A 152 -1.04 -2.48 1.65
CA ALA A 152 -2.24 -2.89 2.36
C ALA A 152 -2.54 -4.39 2.18
N ALA A 153 -2.42 -4.91 0.95
CA ALA A 153 -2.60 -6.34 0.66
C ALA A 153 -1.52 -7.20 1.34
N ARG A 154 -0.28 -6.73 1.37
CA ARG A 154 0.84 -7.40 2.05
C ARG A 154 0.59 -7.52 3.56
N ARG A 155 0.17 -6.44 4.22
CA ARG A 155 -0.14 -6.44 5.65
C ARG A 155 -1.28 -7.42 5.99
N GLU A 156 -2.31 -7.47 5.16
CA GLU A 156 -3.40 -8.43 5.33
C GLU A 156 -2.90 -9.88 5.19
N ALA A 157 -2.04 -10.15 4.22
CA ALA A 157 -1.45 -11.48 4.01
C ALA A 157 -0.54 -11.89 5.18
N GLU A 158 0.32 -10.99 5.68
CA GLU A 158 1.18 -11.23 6.84
C GLU A 158 0.37 -11.50 8.12
N LYS A 159 -0.73 -10.78 8.31
CA LYS A 159 -1.67 -11.02 9.41
C LYS A 159 -2.32 -12.40 9.30
N SER A 160 -2.87 -12.74 8.15
CA SER A 160 -3.52 -14.04 7.91
C SER A 160 -2.53 -15.20 8.09
N ARG A 161 -1.27 -15.03 7.65
CA ARG A 161 -0.22 -16.01 7.86
C ARG A 161 0.09 -16.22 9.35
N THR A 162 0.26 -15.15 10.10
CA THR A 162 0.50 -15.20 11.56
C THR A 162 -0.65 -15.93 12.27
N GLU A 163 -1.89 -15.64 11.91
CA GLU A 163 -3.08 -16.32 12.46
C GLU A 163 -3.08 -17.83 12.13
N ALA A 164 -2.68 -18.20 10.91
CA ALA A 164 -2.57 -19.60 10.51
C ALA A 164 -1.44 -20.35 11.25
N GLU A 165 -0.28 -19.72 11.43
CA GLU A 165 0.84 -20.29 12.20
C GLU A 165 0.46 -20.48 13.67
N LEU A 166 -0.21 -19.49 14.29
CA LEU A 166 -0.76 -19.62 15.64
C LEU A 166 -1.78 -20.75 15.73
N LYS A 167 -2.69 -20.89 14.75
CA LYS A 167 -3.66 -21.98 14.70
C LYS A 167 -2.97 -23.35 14.57
N ASN A 168 -1.90 -23.45 13.78
CA ASN A 168 -1.12 -24.68 13.65
C ASN A 168 -0.42 -25.04 14.98
N LEU A 169 0.29 -24.09 15.60
CA LEU A 169 0.90 -24.25 16.93
C LEU A 169 -0.14 -24.68 17.98
N ARG A 170 -1.36 -24.15 17.91
CA ARG A 170 -2.47 -24.55 18.79
C ARG A 170 -2.96 -25.97 18.51
N ASN A 171 -3.07 -26.37 17.24
CA ASN A 171 -3.42 -27.74 16.86
C ASN A 171 -2.35 -28.77 17.27
N GLN A 172 -1.12 -28.34 17.56
CA GLN A 172 -0.07 -29.18 18.13
C GLN A 172 -0.27 -29.47 19.63
N LEU A 173 -1.38 -29.05 20.25
CA LEU A 173 -1.81 -29.63 21.53
C LEU A 173 -1.90 -31.14 21.36
N ASN A 174 -0.90 -31.82 21.91
CA ASN A 174 -0.56 -33.16 21.50
C ASN A 174 -1.73 -34.11 21.84
N PRO A 175 -2.36 -34.78 20.86
CA PRO A 175 -3.34 -35.83 21.14
C PRO A 175 -2.81 -36.86 22.13
N HIS A 176 -1.49 -37.10 22.11
CA HIS A 176 -0.78 -37.93 23.07
C HIS A 176 -0.79 -37.36 24.50
N PHE A 177 -0.78 -36.04 24.69
CA PHE A 177 -0.94 -35.45 26.03
C PHE A 177 -2.32 -35.75 26.59
N LEU A 178 -3.37 -35.61 25.77
CA LEU A 178 -4.74 -35.95 26.15
C LEU A 178 -4.89 -37.44 26.48
N LEU A 179 -4.42 -38.32 25.59
CA LEU A 179 -4.43 -39.77 25.79
C LEU A 179 -3.65 -40.19 27.03
N ASN A 180 -2.45 -39.64 27.26
CA ASN A 180 -1.66 -39.95 28.45
C ASN A 180 -2.34 -39.46 29.74
N THR A 181 -2.97 -38.28 29.69
CA THR A 181 -3.68 -37.76 30.86
C THR A 181 -4.87 -38.66 31.19
N LEU A 182 -5.65 -39.06 30.18
CA LEU A 182 -6.77 -39.99 30.35
C LEU A 182 -6.30 -41.35 30.90
N ASN A 183 -5.21 -41.91 30.38
CA ASN A 183 -4.65 -43.17 30.88
C ASN A 183 -4.17 -43.06 32.33
N ASN A 184 -3.57 -41.93 32.73
CA ASN A 184 -3.14 -41.70 34.10
C ASN A 184 -4.35 -41.57 35.05
N ILE A 185 -5.38 -40.83 34.64
CA ILE A 185 -6.66 -40.77 35.35
C ILE A 185 -7.27 -42.16 35.51
N TYR A 186 -7.28 -42.98 34.45
CA TYR A 186 -7.78 -44.35 34.51
C TYR A 186 -7.05 -45.18 35.56
N ALA A 187 -5.72 -45.08 35.64
CA ALA A 187 -4.95 -45.74 36.69
C ALA A 187 -5.31 -45.20 38.08
N LEU A 188 -5.44 -43.87 38.25
CA LEU A 188 -5.82 -43.23 39.51
C LEU A 188 -7.18 -43.70 40.04
N ILE A 189 -8.16 -44.01 39.17
CA ILE A 189 -9.48 -44.51 39.61
C ILE A 189 -9.33 -45.78 40.48
N ALA A 190 -8.36 -46.63 40.19
CA ALA A 190 -8.14 -47.88 40.93
C ALA A 190 -7.43 -47.68 42.28
N PHE A 191 -6.68 -46.57 42.45
CA PHE A 191 -5.83 -46.34 43.63
C PHE A 191 -6.33 -45.22 44.54
N ASP A 192 -6.93 -44.17 43.97
CA ASP A 192 -7.36 -42.95 44.65
C ASP A 192 -8.43 -42.22 43.82
N THR A 193 -9.69 -42.59 44.08
CA THR A 193 -10.87 -42.05 43.39
C THR A 193 -11.03 -40.54 43.54
N ASP A 194 -10.64 -39.97 44.68
CA ASP A 194 -10.77 -38.53 44.95
C ASP A 194 -9.77 -37.72 44.11
N LYS A 195 -8.51 -38.21 44.00
CA LYS A 195 -7.54 -37.61 43.09
C LYS A 195 -7.92 -37.78 41.63
N ALA A 196 -8.51 -38.91 41.25
CA ALA A 196 -9.01 -39.13 39.89
C ALA A 196 -10.09 -38.11 39.51
N GLN A 197 -11.07 -37.85 40.38
CA GLN A 197 -12.10 -36.83 40.17
C GLN A 197 -11.49 -35.44 39.99
N THR A 198 -10.51 -35.08 40.83
CA THR A 198 -9.82 -33.80 40.75
C THR A 198 -9.08 -33.63 39.41
N ALA A 199 -8.38 -34.67 38.96
CA ALA A 199 -7.65 -34.67 37.69
C ALA A 199 -8.56 -34.52 36.47
N VAL A 200 -9.74 -35.18 36.47
CA VAL A 200 -10.76 -35.02 35.43
C VAL A 200 -11.27 -33.57 35.36
N GLN A 201 -11.50 -32.96 36.52
CA GLN A 201 -12.00 -31.58 36.57
C GLN A 201 -10.97 -30.58 36.06
N GLU A 202 -9.70 -30.76 36.40
CA GLU A 202 -8.61 -29.94 35.87
C GLU A 202 -8.39 -30.15 34.36
N LEU A 203 -8.56 -31.38 33.85
CA LEU A 203 -8.48 -31.67 32.41
C LEU A 203 -9.62 -30.98 31.65
N SER A 204 -10.83 -31.00 32.20
CA SER A 204 -12.00 -30.33 31.65
C SER A 204 -11.83 -28.80 31.60
N ARG A 205 -11.24 -28.20 32.65
CA ARG A 205 -10.91 -26.77 32.69
C ARG A 205 -9.89 -26.40 31.61
N LEU A 206 -8.84 -27.20 31.45
CA LEU A 206 -7.81 -27.01 30.43
C LEU A 206 -8.39 -27.09 29.01
N LEU A 207 -9.18 -28.14 28.72
CA LEU A 207 -9.85 -28.30 27.43
C LEU A 207 -10.84 -27.18 27.13
N ARG A 208 -11.62 -26.74 28.13
CA ARG A 208 -12.56 -25.62 27.96
C ARG A 208 -11.84 -24.33 27.60
N HIS A 209 -10.71 -24.05 28.24
CA HIS A 209 -9.92 -22.85 27.94
C HIS A 209 -9.29 -22.90 26.54
N VAL A 210 -8.79 -24.07 26.13
CA VAL A 210 -8.27 -24.30 24.77
C VAL A 210 -9.34 -24.11 23.71
N LEU A 211 -10.56 -24.61 23.94
CA LEU A 211 -11.62 -24.67 22.92
C LEU A 211 -12.47 -23.40 22.84
N TYR A 212 -12.74 -22.73 23.96
CA TYR A 212 -13.72 -21.63 24.02
C TYR A 212 -13.10 -20.27 24.32
N ASP A 213 -12.25 -20.17 25.34
CA ASP A 213 -11.65 -18.88 25.72
C ASP A 213 -10.65 -18.38 24.65
N ASN A 214 -10.04 -19.29 23.90
CA ASN A 214 -9.08 -18.98 22.83
C ASN A 214 -9.68 -18.69 21.44
N GLN A 215 -11.00 -18.75 21.29
CA GLN A 215 -11.69 -18.31 20.06
C GLN A 215 -11.87 -16.78 20.00
N GLN A 216 -11.59 -16.07 21.08
CA GLN A 216 -11.62 -14.61 21.10
C GLN A 216 -10.29 -14.04 20.58
N ASN A 217 -10.37 -12.95 19.81
CA ASN A 217 -9.18 -12.26 19.28
C ASN A 217 -8.26 -11.70 20.39
N PHE A 218 -8.79 -11.53 21.61
CA PHE A 218 -8.07 -11.03 22.76
C PHE A 218 -8.52 -11.76 24.03
N VAL A 219 -7.57 -12.14 24.88
CA VAL A 219 -7.80 -12.75 26.20
C VAL A 219 -7.06 -11.90 27.24
N THR A 220 -7.61 -11.78 28.45
CA THR A 220 -6.96 -11.01 29.51
C THR A 220 -5.76 -11.77 30.07
N LEU A 221 -4.70 -11.04 30.45
CA LEU A 221 -3.48 -11.63 31.02
C LEU A 221 -3.77 -12.49 32.27
N GLY A 222 -4.74 -12.09 33.09
CA GLY A 222 -5.16 -12.86 34.27
C GLY A 222 -5.70 -14.25 33.91
N LYS A 223 -6.51 -14.35 32.85
CA LYS A 223 -7.03 -15.63 32.35
C LYS A 223 -5.92 -16.56 31.84
N GLU A 224 -4.89 -16.01 31.18
CA GLU A 224 -3.72 -16.80 30.79
C GLU A 224 -2.91 -17.30 31.99
N MET A 225 -2.72 -16.45 33.00
CA MET A 225 -2.03 -16.83 34.24
C MET A 225 -2.75 -17.96 34.97
N ASP A 226 -4.08 -17.94 35.03
CA ASP A 226 -4.88 -19.00 35.65
C ASP A 226 -4.85 -20.28 34.81
N PHE A 227 -4.85 -20.18 33.49
CA PHE A 227 -4.65 -21.32 32.61
C PHE A 227 -3.30 -22.02 32.85
N ILE A 228 -2.20 -21.26 32.94
CA ILE A 228 -0.87 -21.83 33.21
C ILE A 228 -0.82 -22.53 34.58
N LYS A 229 -1.46 -21.97 35.62
CA LYS A 229 -1.54 -22.60 36.94
C LYS A 229 -2.28 -23.94 36.89
N ASN A 230 -3.44 -23.98 36.23
CA ASN A 230 -4.23 -25.21 36.09
C ASN A 230 -3.46 -26.27 35.27
N TYR A 231 -2.76 -25.85 34.21
CA TYR A 231 -1.89 -26.73 33.43
C TYR A 231 -0.77 -27.37 34.28
N ILE A 232 -0.10 -26.56 35.11
CA ILE A 232 0.97 -27.04 36.01
C ILE A 232 0.40 -27.98 37.07
N ALA A 233 -0.77 -27.69 37.63
CA ALA A 233 -1.42 -28.56 38.61
C ALA A 233 -1.72 -29.94 38.01
N LEU A 234 -2.24 -29.97 36.78
CA LEU A 234 -2.51 -31.20 36.05
C LEU A 234 -1.23 -31.99 35.71
N MET A 235 -0.17 -31.30 35.28
CA MET A 235 1.14 -31.92 35.04
C MET A 235 1.73 -32.52 36.33
N ARG A 236 1.50 -31.91 37.50
CA ARG A 236 1.98 -32.46 38.79
C ARG A 236 1.32 -33.76 39.18
N ILE A 237 0.04 -33.97 38.83
CA ILE A 237 -0.66 -35.24 39.08
C ILE A 237 -0.02 -36.38 38.27
N ARG A 238 0.47 -36.07 37.07
CA ARG A 238 1.17 -37.02 36.19
C ARG A 238 2.57 -37.42 36.71
N LEU A 239 3.20 -36.58 37.53
CA LEU A 239 4.50 -36.86 38.13
C LEU A 239 4.31 -37.80 39.33
N SER A 240 4.72 -39.06 39.20
CA SER A 240 4.81 -40.01 40.31
C SER A 240 5.65 -39.44 41.46
N SER A 241 5.37 -39.88 42.69
CA SER A 241 6.04 -39.46 43.94
C SER A 241 7.56 -39.61 44.00
N ASN A 242 8.20 -40.17 42.96
CA ASN A 242 9.64 -40.41 42.86
C ASN A 242 10.43 -39.33 42.12
N VAL A 243 9.82 -38.17 41.77
CA VAL A 243 10.57 -37.10 41.09
C VAL A 243 11.04 -36.04 42.08
N THR A 244 12.32 -36.14 42.45
CA THR A 244 13.03 -35.19 43.29
C THR A 244 13.23 -33.86 42.55
N LYS A 245 12.67 -32.77 43.07
CA LYS A 245 12.92 -31.42 42.54
C LYS A 245 14.28 -30.93 43.00
N VAL A 246 15.23 -30.84 42.07
CA VAL A 246 16.48 -30.08 42.29
C VAL A 246 16.35 -28.74 41.58
N CYS A 247 16.09 -27.68 42.35
CA CYS A 247 16.13 -26.31 41.83
C CYS A 247 17.52 -25.72 42.04
N ARG A 248 18.27 -25.49 40.96
CA ARG A 248 19.45 -24.60 40.94
C ARG A 248 19.27 -23.53 39.87
N ASN A 249 19.44 -22.26 40.26
CA ASN A 249 19.54 -21.07 39.40
C ASN A 249 18.60 -21.03 38.19
N ALA A 250 17.32 -20.71 38.44
CA ALA A 250 16.32 -20.29 37.44
C ALA A 250 16.07 -21.24 36.25
N ARG A 251 16.59 -22.47 36.29
CA ARG A 251 16.29 -23.55 35.33
C ARG A 251 15.71 -24.74 36.07
N CYS A 252 14.40 -24.94 35.93
CA CYS A 252 13.75 -26.19 36.34
C CYS A 252 13.94 -27.21 35.21
N THR A 253 14.80 -28.19 35.44
CA THR A 253 14.98 -29.32 34.52
C THR A 253 14.36 -30.55 35.18
N PHE A 254 13.37 -31.17 34.53
CA PHE A 254 12.77 -32.42 35.02
C PHE A 254 13.66 -33.59 34.57
N PHE A 255 14.32 -34.25 35.53
CA PHE A 255 15.00 -35.51 35.27
C PHE A 255 14.08 -36.67 35.71
N LEU A 256 13.89 -37.64 34.81
CA LEU A 256 13.48 -38.99 35.17
C LEU A 256 14.72 -39.68 35.75
N VAL A 257 14.65 -40.12 37.00
CA VAL A 257 15.58 -41.09 37.57
C VAL A 257 15.12 -42.48 37.15
#